data_AF-A0A0R1LN17-F1
#
_entry.id   AF-A0A0R1LN17-F1
#
_cell.length_a   1.000
_cell.length_b   1.000
_cell.length_c   1.000
_cell.angle_alpha   90.00
_cell.angle_beta   90.00
_cell.angle_gamma   90.00
#
_symmetry.space_group_name_H-M   'P 1'
#
loop_
_entity.id
_entity.type
_entity.pdbx_description
1 polymer ?
#
loop_
_entity_poly.entity_id
_entity_poly.type
_entity_poly.pdbx_seq_one_letter_code
_entity_poly.pdbx_strand_id
1 'polypeptide(L)' 'MTGVYGDIRFILESSLLNTELSRLTGISADLLKRLREHQVAVTSLTLAQAERLCAVRNVVAIYEEKYHQACWESA' A
#
# COMPACT_ATOMS: atom_id res chain seq x y z
N MET A 1 -6.47 -13.89 11.32
CA MET A 1 -6.61 -12.49 11.77
C MET A 1 -5.65 -11.63 10.96
N THR A 2 -6.04 -11.18 9.76
CA THR A 2 -5.32 -10.07 9.11
C THR A 2 -5.88 -8.79 9.71
N GLY A 3 -5.30 -8.37 10.84
CA GLY A 3 -5.66 -7.10 11.47
C GLY A 3 -5.23 -5.92 10.61
N VAL A 4 -5.61 -4.70 11.02
CA VAL A 4 -5.27 -3.42 10.37
C VAL A 4 -3.80 -3.33 9.92
N TYR A 5 -2.87 -3.82 10.73
CA TYR A 5 -1.44 -3.86 10.39
C TYR A 5 -1.09 -4.80 9.23
N GLY A 6 -1.81 -5.91 9.07
CA GLY A 6 -1.65 -6.83 7.95
C GLY A 6 -2.11 -6.20 6.64
N ASP A 7 -3.24 -5.48 6.66
CA ASP A 7 -3.72 -4.76 5.48
C ASP A 7 -2.76 -3.63 5.09
N ILE A 8 -2.27 -2.86 6.06
CA ILE A 8 -1.27 -1.81 5.78
C ILE A 8 0.01 -2.40 5.20
N ARG A 9 0.51 -3.52 5.74
CA ARG A 9 1.68 -4.20 5.19
C ARG A 9 1.45 -4.66 3.76
N PHE A 10 0.33 -5.33 3.49
CA PHE A 10 -0.05 -5.74 2.14
C PHE A 10 -0.04 -4.55 1.15
N ILE A 11 -0.61 -3.41 1.55
CA ILE A 11 -0.61 -2.20 0.72
C ILE A 11 0.80 -1.68 0.49
N LEU A 12 1.63 -1.60 1.53
CA LEU A 12 3.00 -1.13 1.41
C LEU A 12 3.87 -2.09 0.58
N GLU A 13 3.61 -3.38 0.60
CA GLU A 13 4.35 -4.40 -0.17
C GLU A 13 3.87 -4.52 -1.63
N SER A 14 2.79 -3.83 -2.01
CA SER A 14 2.27 -3.83 -3.37
C SER A 14 3.24 -3.25 -4.41
N SER A 15 3.07 -3.68 -5.67
CA SER A 15 3.82 -3.23 -6.85
C SER A 15 3.45 -1.80 -7.28
N LEU A 16 2.41 -1.20 -6.70
CA LEU A 16 2.04 0.20 -6.97
C LEU A 16 3.17 1.18 -6.65
N LEU A 17 3.34 2.19 -7.50
CA LEU A 17 4.27 3.29 -7.26
C LEU A 17 3.82 4.15 -6.06
N ASN A 18 4.78 4.70 -5.31
CA ASN A 18 4.49 5.57 -4.16
C ASN A 18 3.67 6.81 -4.55
N THR A 19 3.83 7.31 -5.77
CA THR A 19 3.06 8.43 -6.31
C THR A 19 1.59 8.07 -6.48
N GLU A 20 1.30 6.84 -6.93
CA GLU A 20 -0.07 6.37 -7.13
C GLU A 20 -0.75 6.04 -5.79
N LEU A 21 -0.04 5.38 -4.88
CA LEU A 21 -0.54 5.19 -3.52
C LEU A 21 -0.77 6.51 -2.80
N SER A 22 0.08 7.52 -3.03
CA SER A 22 -0.10 8.86 -2.50
C SER A 22 -1.39 9.51 -3.02
N ARG A 23 -1.68 9.34 -4.31
CA ARG A 23 -2.93 9.81 -4.92
C ARG A 23 -4.17 9.14 -4.34
N LEU A 24 -4.11 7.82 -4.08
CA LEU A 24 -5.23 7.05 -3.54
C LEU A 24 -5.49 7.32 -2.04
N THR A 25 -4.43 7.51 -1.25
CA THR A 25 -4.52 7.61 0.22
C THR A 25 -4.44 9.04 0.74
N GLY A 26 -3.98 10.00 -0.07
CA GLY A 26 -3.63 11.35 0.36
C GLY A 26 -2.45 11.40 1.34
N ILE A 27 -1.71 10.31 1.51
CA ILE A 27 -0.46 10.26 2.29
C ILE A 27 0.68 10.68 1.37
N SER A 28 1.69 11.41 1.87
CA SER A 28 2.80 11.85 1.02
C SER A 28 3.60 10.65 0.48
N ALA A 29 4.01 10.73 -0.79
CA ALA A 29 4.85 9.71 -1.42
C ALA A 29 6.19 9.51 -0.67
N ASP A 30 6.71 10.56 -0.05
CA ASP A 30 7.91 10.49 0.80
C ASP A 30 7.67 9.64 2.07
N LEU A 31 6.55 9.86 2.77
CA LEU A 31 6.21 9.04 3.94
C LEU A 31 5.97 7.58 3.55
N LEU A 32 5.26 7.33 2.44
CA LEU A 32 5.05 5.99 1.91
C LEU A 32 6.38 5.29 1.58
N LYS A 33 7.32 6.02 0.95
CA LYS A 33 8.67 5.52 0.68
C LYS A 33 9.39 5.14 1.98
N ARG A 34 9.41 6.03 2.97
CA ARG A 34 10.07 5.79 4.26
C ARG A 34 9.46 4.61 5.04
N LEU A 35 8.14 4.40 4.94
CA LEU A 35 7.47 3.24 5.51
C LEU A 35 7.88 1.93 4.82
N ARG A 36 7.93 1.93 3.47
CA ARG A 36 8.38 0.78 2.66
C ARG A 36 9.84 0.42 2.90
N GLU A 37 10.68 1.43 3.05
CA GLU A 37 12.11 1.28 3.35
C GLU A 37 12.37 0.99 4.84
N HIS A 38 11.32 0.78 5.65
CA HIS A 38 11.39 0.53 7.09
C HIS A 38 12.14 1.60 7.92
N GLN A 39 12.32 2.80 7.37
CA GLN A 39 12.87 3.95 8.08
C GLN A 39 11.88 4.54 9.09
N VAL A 40 10.59 4.25 8.92
CA VAL A 40 9.50 4.62 9.82
C VAL A 40 8.67 3.38 10.12
N ALA A 41 8.32 3.18 11.39
CA ALA A 41 7.48 2.06 11.79
C ALA A 41 6.01 2.32 11.42
N VAL A 42 5.30 1.29 10.94
CA VAL A 42 3.85 1.39 10.66
C VAL A 42 3.05 1.79 11.91
N THR A 43 3.52 1.42 13.10
CA THR A 43 2.90 1.78 14.38
C THR A 43 2.98 3.27 14.71
N SER A 44 3.81 4.05 14.00
CA SER A 44 3.87 5.50 14.17
C SER A 44 2.85 6.26 13.32
N LEU A 45 2.06 5.56 12.50
CA LEU A 45 0.98 6.17 11.74
C LEU A 45 -0.12 6.66 12.67
N THR A 46 -0.71 7.80 12.35
CA THR A 46 -1.95 8.22 13.02
C THR A 46 -3.10 7.30 12.61
N LEU A 47 -4.15 7.22 13.44
CA LEU A 47 -5.34 6.44 13.12
C LEU A 47 -5.92 6.85 11.75
N ALA A 48 -6.02 8.15 11.48
CA ALA A 48 -6.52 8.66 10.21
C ALA A 48 -5.65 8.24 9.01
N GLN A 49 -4.33 8.10 9.18
CA GLN A 49 -3.45 7.61 8.12
C GLN A 49 -3.63 6.09 7.91
N ALA A 50 -3.73 5.33 9.00
CA ALA A 50 -3.99 3.90 8.96
C ALA A 50 -5.33 3.58 8.28
N GLU A 51 -6.38 4.34 8.59
CA GLU A 51 -7.70 4.21 7.96
C GLU A 51 -7.65 4.50 6.46
N ARG A 52 -6.96 5.57 6.04
CA ARG A 52 -6.80 5.89 4.60
C ARG A 52 -6.06 4.81 3.84
N LEU A 53 -5.05 4.18 4.44
CA LEU A 53 -4.39 3.01 3.86
C LEU A 53 -5.39 1.85 3.75
N CYS A 54 -6.05 1.48 4.84
CA CYS A 54 -7.00 0.35 4.82
C CYS A 54 -8.14 0.57 3.82
N ALA A 55 -8.60 1.80 3.62
CA ALA A 55 -9.65 2.14 2.66
C ALA A 55 -9.29 1.77 1.20
N VAL A 56 -8.01 1.78 0.84
CA VAL A 56 -7.56 1.47 -0.53
C VAL A 56 -7.23 -0.01 -0.74
N ARG A 57 -7.31 -0.85 0.31
CA ARG A 57 -6.90 -2.27 0.30
C ARG A 57 -7.47 -3.06 -0.88
N ASN A 58 -8.78 -2.91 -1.16
CA ASN A 58 -9.42 -3.64 -2.26
C ASN A 58 -8.96 -3.15 -3.64
N VAL A 59 -8.69 -1.84 -3.79
CA VAL A 59 -8.18 -1.27 -5.04
C VAL A 59 -6.79 -1.81 -5.33
N VAL A 60 -5.93 -1.84 -4.30
CA VAL A 60 -4.58 -2.42 -4.39
C VAL A 60 -4.65 -3.90 -4.76
N ALA A 61 -5.54 -4.68 -4.13
CA ALA A 61 -5.70 -6.10 -4.45
C ALA A 61 -6.07 -6.35 -5.93
N ILE A 62 -7.01 -5.57 -6.48
CA ILE A 62 -7.39 -5.66 -7.90
C ILE A 62 -6.22 -5.28 -8.80
N TYR A 63 -5.43 -4.27 -8.43
CA TYR A 63 -4.26 -3.86 -9.19
C TYR A 63 -3.20 -4.98 -9.22
N GLU A 64 -2.85 -5.56 -8.07
CA GLU A 64 -1.86 -6.64 -8.00
C GLU A 64 -2.31 -7.87 -8.81
N GLU A 65 -3.59 -8.23 -8.74
CA GLU A 65 -4.13 -9.34 -9.55
C GLU A 65 -3.92 -9.09 -11.05
N LYS A 66 -4.28 -7.89 -11.53
CA LYS A 66 -4.09 -7.50 -12.93
C LYS A 66 -2.63 -7.41 -13.33
N TYR A 67 -1.77 -6.90 -12.44
CA TYR A 67 -0.34 -6.81 -12.66
C TYR A 67 0.27 -8.21 -12.83
N HIS A 68 -0.08 -9.15 -11.94
CA HIS A 68 0.37 -10.54 -12.04
C HIS A 68 -0.14 -11.22 -13.32
N GLN A 69 -1.40 -11.03 -13.70
CA GLN A 69 -1.94 -11.54 -14.97
C GLN A 69 -1.15 -11.02 -16.17
N ALA A 70 -0.91 -9.71 -16.25
CA ALA A 70 -0.15 -9.11 -17.34
C ALA A 70 1.31 -9.60 -17.39
N CYS A 71 1.96 -9.77 -16.24
CA CYS A 71 3.31 -10.33 -16.16
C CYS A 71 3.36 -11.80 -16.63
N TRP A 72 2.32 -12.59 -16.35
CA TRP A 72 2.26 -14.00 -16.75
C TRP A 72 1.95 -14.17 -18.24
N GLU A 73 1.07 -13.34 -18.81
CA GLU A 73 0.74 -13.34 -20.24
C GLU A 73 1.90 -12.84 -21.13
N SER A 74 2.88 -12.14 -20.55
CA SER A 74 4.03 -11.58 -21.26
C SER A 74 5.29 -12.47 -21.22
N ALA A 75 5.22 -13.64 -20.57
CA ALA A 75 6.34 -14.58 -20.38
C ALA A 75 6.16 -15.84 -21.24
#